data_AF-A0A2R6H5W4-F1
#
_entry.id   AF-A0A2R6H5W4-F1
#
_cell.length_a   1.000
_cell.length_b   1.000
_cell.length_c   1.000
_cell.angle_alpha   90.00
_cell.angle_beta   90.00
_cell.angle_gamma   90.00
#
_symmetry.space_group_name_H-M   'P 1'
#
loop_
_entity.id
_entity.type
_entity.pdbx_description
1 polymer ?
#
loop_
_entity_poly.entity_id
_entity_poly.type
_entity_poly.pdbx_seq_one_letter_code
_entity_poly.pdbx_strand_id
1 'polypeptide(L)' 'MEAIERWVGYVEREPPETWGSQQNAVVDDQLAAARSADVSATHRRRVRELATTTVDERDGE' A
#
# COMPACT_ATOMS: atom_id res chain seq x y z
N MET A 1 -6.96 -10.08 -6.51
CA MET A 1 -6.47 -8.71 -6.21
C MET A 1 -7.62 -7.81 -5.76
N GLU A 2 -8.79 -7.92 -6.39
CA GLU A 2 -10.05 -7.23 -6.05
C GLU A 2 -10.42 -7.15 -4.55
N ALA A 3 -10.24 -8.23 -3.78
CA ALA A 3 -10.52 -8.21 -2.34
C ALA A 3 -9.63 -7.24 -1.56
N ILE A 4 -8.37 -7.08 -1.97
CA ILE A 4 -7.42 -6.16 -1.35
C ILE A 4 -7.80 -4.72 -1.72
N GLU A 5 -8.15 -4.47 -2.99
CA GLU A 5 -8.57 -3.14 -3.46
C GLU A 5 -9.84 -2.68 -2.74
N ARG A 6 -10.83 -3.57 -2.58
CA ARG A 6 -12.05 -3.30 -1.82
C ARG A 6 -11.77 -3.04 -0.35
N TRP A 7 -10.79 -3.73 0.24
CA TRP A 7 -10.36 -3.50 1.60
C TRP A 7 -9.69 -2.13 1.76
N VAL A 8 -8.76 -1.78 0.88
CA VAL A 8 -8.11 -0.45 0.86
C VAL A 8 -9.17 0.64 0.73
N GLY A 9 -10.10 0.51 -0.21
CA GLY A 9 -11.17 1.50 -0.39
C GLY A 9 -12.17 1.56 0.79
N TYR A 10 -12.22 0.54 1.65
CA TYR A 10 -12.98 0.61 2.91
C TYR A 10 -12.20 1.39 3.98
N VAL A 11 -10.91 1.08 4.15
CA VAL A 11 -10.01 1.75 5.10
C VAL A 11 -9.85 3.24 4.79
N GLU A 12 -9.86 3.64 3.51
CA GLU A 12 -9.76 5.05 3.12
C GLU A 12 -11.06 5.84 3.36
N ARG A 13 -12.23 5.18 3.36
CA ARG A 13 -13.53 5.83 3.47
C ARG A 13 -14.04 5.91 4.90
N GLU A 14 -13.87 4.84 5.66
CA GLU A 14 -14.39 4.75 7.03
C GLU A 14 -13.31 5.12 8.04
N PRO A 15 -13.63 5.78 9.16
CA PRO A 15 -12.64 6.12 10.16
C PRO A 15 -12.29 4.92 11.06
N PRO A 16 -11.09 4.89 11.72
CA PRO A 16 -10.61 3.74 12.51
C PRO A 16 -11.53 3.30 13.65
N GLU A 17 -12.36 4.19 14.16
CA GLU A 17 -13.36 3.90 15.19
C GLU A 17 -14.46 2.94 14.69
N THR A 18 -14.67 2.87 13.37
CA THR A 18 -15.69 2.03 12.72
C THR A 18 -15.20 0.62 12.39
N TRP A 19 -13.89 0.41 12.23
CA TRP A 19 -13.34 -0.87 11.79
C TRP A 19 -13.35 -1.94 12.90
N GLY A 20 -13.30 -1.53 14.17
CA GLY A 20 -13.18 -2.45 15.30
C GLY A 20 -11.77 -3.00 15.52
N SER A 21 -11.56 -3.63 16.67
CA SER A 21 -10.21 -3.89 17.22
C SER A 21 -9.33 -4.79 16.36
N GLN A 22 -9.89 -5.83 15.73
CA GLN A 22 -9.11 -6.76 14.92
C GLN A 22 -8.59 -6.12 13.64
N GLN A 23 -9.43 -5.29 12.99
CA GLN A 23 -9.07 -4.62 11.75
C GLN A 23 -8.05 -3.51 12.01
N ASN A 24 -8.19 -2.78 13.12
CA ASN A 24 -7.19 -1.81 13.57
C ASN A 24 -5.83 -2.47 13.83
N ALA A 25 -5.79 -3.63 14.50
CA ALA A 25 -4.54 -4.34 14.76
C ALA A 25 -3.79 -4.72 13.47
N VAL A 26 -4.52 -5.16 12.43
CA VAL A 26 -3.91 -5.47 11.12
C VAL A 26 -3.28 -4.22 10.49
N VAL A 27 -3.98 -3.08 10.52
CA VAL A 27 -3.45 -1.82 9.95
C VAL A 27 -2.24 -1.32 10.74
N ASP A 28 -2.28 -1.42 12.08
CA ASP A 28 -1.16 -1.03 12.94
C ASP A 28 0.08 -1.88 12.67
N ASP A 29 -0.07 -3.20 12.54
CA ASP A 29 1.02 -4.12 12.20
C ASP A 29 1.60 -3.81 10.82
N GLN A 30 0.75 -3.52 9.83
CA GLN A 30 1.18 -3.12 8.50
C GLN A 30 1.97 -1.80 8.53
N LEU A 31 1.52 -0.83 9.31
CA LEU A 31 2.19 0.45 9.44
C LEU A 31 3.52 0.32 10.21
N ALA A 32 3.57 -0.54 11.23
CA ALA A 32 4.79 -0.90 11.93
C ALA A 32 5.79 -1.61 11.00
N ALA A 33 5.32 -2.56 10.19
CA ALA A 33 6.14 -3.24 9.19
C ALA A 33 6.67 -2.26 8.13
N ALA A 34 5.84 -1.35 7.61
CA ALA A 34 6.26 -0.34 6.64
C ALA A 34 7.31 0.63 7.21
N ARG A 35 7.18 1.00 8.48
CA ARG A 35 8.17 1.82 9.21
C ARG A 35 9.47 1.04 9.46
N SER A 36 9.35 -0.22 9.87
CA SER A 36 10.48 -1.12 10.18
C SER A 36 11.27 -1.49 8.93
N ALA A 37 10.59 -1.69 7.80
CA ALA A 37 11.20 -1.96 6.51
C ALA A 37 11.94 -0.74 5.91
N ASP A 38 11.94 0.41 6.60
CA ASP A 38 12.50 1.69 6.17
C ASP A 38 12.21 1.94 4.68
N VAL A 39 10.91 1.92 4.33
CA VAL A 39 10.44 2.39 3.03
C VAL A 39 10.55 3.91 2.99
N SER A 40 11.80 4.39 3.09
CA SER A 40 12.16 5.78 2.95
C SER A 40 11.59 6.32 1.64
N ALA A 41 11.43 7.63 1.54
CA ALA A 41 11.01 8.28 0.30
C ALA A 41 11.81 7.77 -0.92
N THR A 42 13.07 7.35 -0.70
CA THR A 42 13.96 6.71 -1.67
C THR A 42 13.48 5.33 -2.14
N HIS A 43 12.99 4.45 -1.25
CA HIS A 43 12.44 3.15 -1.67
C HIS A 43 11.12 3.34 -2.46
N ARG A 44 10.24 4.23 -2.00
CA ARG A 44 9.03 4.61 -2.75
C ARG A 44 9.36 5.18 -4.13
N ARG A 45 10.40 6.02 -4.22
CA ARG A 45 10.88 6.55 -5.50
C ARG A 45 11.42 5.44 -6.40
N ARG A 46 12.20 4.48 -5.89
CA ARG A 46 12.67 3.32 -6.67
C ARG A 46 11.54 2.44 -7.19
N VAL A 47 10.55 2.13 -6.36
CA VAL A 47 9.40 1.33 -6.80
C VAL A 47 8.61 2.08 -7.87
N ARG A 48 8.44 3.39 -7.73
CA ARG A 48 7.79 4.23 -8.76
C ARG A 48 8.60 4.29 -10.05
N GLU A 49 9.92 4.50 -9.98
CA GLU A 49 10.82 4.52 -11.15
C GLU A 49 10.80 3.17 -11.88
N LEU A 50 10.87 2.05 -11.15
CA LEU A 50 10.78 0.71 -11.71
C LEU A 50 9.43 0.46 -12.40
N ALA A 51 8.33 0.87 -11.76
CA ALA A 51 6.99 0.74 -12.34
C ALA A 51 6.84 1.56 -13.64
N THR A 52 7.44 2.76 -13.72
CA THR A 52 7.46 3.54 -14.97
C THR A 52 8.33 2.90 -16.06
N THR A 53 9.46 2.29 -15.71
CA THR A 53 10.31 1.57 -16.68
C THR A 53 9.60 0.34 -17.25
N THR A 54 8.92 -0.44 -16.42
CA THR A 54 8.19 -1.64 -16.88
C THR A 54 6.98 -1.31 -17.76
N VAL A 55 6.37 -0.13 -17.61
CA VAL A 55 5.29 0.32 -18.50
C VAL A 55 5.86 0.72 -19.87
N ASP A 56 6.97 1.47 -19.90
CA ASP A 56 7.64 1.88 -21.15
C ASP A 56 8.11 0.68 -21.99
N GLU A 57 8.58 -0.39 -21.35
CA GLU A 57 8.95 -1.65 -22.02
C GLU A 57 7.76 -2.45 -22.58
N ARG A 58 6.52 -2.16 -22.16
CA ARG A 58 5.30 -2.85 -22.63
C ARG A 58 4.50 -2.09 -23.67
N ASP A 59 4.69 -0.77 -23.77
CA ASP A 59 4.10 0.07 -24.82
C ASP A 59 5.02 0.21 -26.06
N GLY A 60 6.18 -0.45 -26.05
CA GLY A 60 7.19 -0.45 -27.12
C GLY A 60 7.25 -1.71 -28.00
N GLU A 61 6.28 -2.62 -27.92
CA GLU A 61 6.13 -3.78 -28.84
C GLU A 61 4.94 -3.62 -29.79
#